data_AF-A0A3A9EWP6-F1
#
_entry.id   AF-A0A3A9EWP6-F1
#
_cell.length_a   1.000
_cell.length_b   1.000
_cell.length_c   1.000
_cell.angle_alpha   90.00
_cell.angle_beta   90.00
_cell.angle_gamma   90.00
#
_symmetry.space_group_name_H-M   'P 1'
#
loop_
_entity.id
_entity.type
_entity.pdbx_description
1 polymer ?
#
loop_
_entity_poly.entity_id
_entity_poly.type
_entity_poly.pdbx_seq_one_letter_code
_entity_poly.pdbx_strand_id
1 'polypeptide(L)'
;MPSIIAKYEKYTKAIDEHYAKVNEENEKFDNPSKHIWDKYYNTKSPYYVKGLTQREREICAEFERRVLNGLPAAVNSYDPVIQKNFGGIMSDEEWNDEVRCGINDSINQLFAENGIDIPEGADQCLRVDPYEYKIHAGGVDGALAKQIEEVMNRGNNGRFL
;
A
#
# COMPACT_ATOMS: atom_id res chain seq x y z
N MET A 1 7.93 -7.24 -11.35
CA MET A 1 6.60 -7.22 -10.70
C MET A 1 6.12 -5.78 -10.64
N PRO A 2 4.82 -5.49 -10.80
CA PRO A 2 4.34 -4.12 -10.62
C PRO A 2 4.48 -3.75 -9.13
N SER A 3 5.29 -2.73 -8.85
CA SER A 3 5.52 -2.19 -7.51
C SER A 3 4.20 -2.03 -6.75
N ILE A 4 4.22 -2.33 -5.45
CA ILE A 4 3.21 -1.97 -4.45
C ILE A 4 2.56 -0.60 -4.73
N ILE A 5 3.38 0.40 -5.04
CA ILE A 5 2.92 1.76 -5.36
C ILE A 5 1.99 1.74 -6.56
N ALA A 6 2.38 1.05 -7.63
CA ALA A 6 1.57 0.92 -8.85
C ALA A 6 0.27 0.12 -8.63
N LYS A 7 0.23 -0.81 -7.66
CA LYS A 7 -1.03 -1.49 -7.29
C LYS A 7 -1.93 -0.55 -6.50
N TYR A 8 -1.38 0.19 -5.54
CA TYR A 8 -2.13 1.16 -4.75
C TYR A 8 -2.70 2.28 -5.62
N GLU A 9 -1.92 2.80 -6.57
CA GLU A 9 -2.36 3.78 -7.57
C GLU A 9 -3.56 3.27 -8.38
N LYS A 10 -3.60 1.98 -8.73
CA LYS A 10 -4.76 1.38 -9.42
C LYS A 10 -6.01 1.37 -8.55
N TYR A 11 -5.86 1.06 -7.26
CA TYR A 11 -6.99 1.10 -6.32
C TYR A 11 -7.52 2.52 -6.15
N THR A 12 -6.63 3.47 -5.90
CA THR A 12 -6.97 4.90 -5.76
C THR A 12 -7.68 5.41 -7.00
N LYS A 13 -7.12 5.15 -8.19
CA LYS A 13 -7.72 5.58 -9.45
C LYS A 13 -9.12 5.00 -9.67
N ALA A 14 -9.32 3.72 -9.39
CA ALA A 14 -10.63 3.09 -9.56
C ALA A 14 -11.69 3.65 -8.61
N ILE A 15 -11.31 3.96 -7.37
CA ILE A 15 -12.16 4.59 -6.36
C ILE A 15 -12.47 6.04 -6.76
N ASP A 16 -11.44 6.84 -7.06
CA ASP A 16 -11.60 8.24 -7.43
C ASP A 16 -12.49 8.40 -8.66
N GLU A 17 -12.29 7.58 -9.71
CA GLU A 17 -13.14 7.60 -10.90
C GLU A 17 -14.59 7.20 -10.61
N HIS A 18 -14.82 6.29 -9.66
CA HIS A 18 -16.17 5.88 -9.27
C HIS A 18 -16.87 7.00 -8.48
N TYR A 19 -16.24 7.44 -7.39
CA TYR A 19 -16.86 8.42 -6.49
C TYR A 19 -16.91 9.83 -7.08
N ALA A 20 -16.03 10.18 -8.03
CA ALA A 20 -16.17 11.43 -8.79
C ALA A 20 -17.46 11.44 -9.62
N LYS A 21 -17.75 10.35 -10.35
CA LYS A 21 -19.01 10.23 -11.13
C LYS A 21 -20.24 10.26 -10.24
N VAL A 22 -20.18 9.56 -9.11
CA VAL A 22 -21.28 9.55 -8.15
C VAL A 22 -21.47 10.93 -7.50
N ASN A 23 -20.38 11.65 -7.22
CA ASN A 23 -20.48 13.02 -6.71
C ASN A 23 -21.09 13.98 -7.74
N GLU A 24 -20.69 13.90 -9.02
CA GLU A 24 -21.32 14.67 -10.11
C GLU A 24 -22.82 14.38 -10.24
N GLU A 25 -23.26 13.15 -9.96
CA GLU A 25 -24.68 12.81 -9.90
C GLU A 25 -25.35 13.40 -8.66
N ASN A 26 -24.72 13.30 -7.49
CA ASN A 26 -25.23 13.82 -6.23
C ASN A 26 -25.39 15.35 -6.25
N GLU A 27 -24.48 16.07 -6.90
CA GLU A 27 -24.51 17.54 -7.06
C GLU A 27 -25.67 18.05 -7.91
N LYS A 28 -26.29 17.19 -8.74
CA LYS A 28 -27.49 17.55 -9.52
C LYS A 28 -28.74 17.68 -8.66
N PHE A 29 -28.70 17.21 -7.40
CA PHE A 29 -29.81 17.31 -6.47
C PHE A 29 -29.70 18.56 -5.61
N ASP A 30 -30.85 19.17 -5.27
CA ASP A 30 -30.91 20.37 -4.43
C ASP A 30 -30.22 20.22 -3.05
N ASN A 31 -30.11 18.98 -2.55
CA ASN A 31 -29.39 18.67 -1.32
C ASN A 31 -28.62 17.34 -1.46
N PRO A 32 -27.35 17.40 -1.90
CA PRO A 32 -26.51 16.22 -2.13
C PRO A 32 -26.34 15.36 -0.87
N SER A 33 -26.15 15.98 0.29
CA SER A 33 -26.01 15.29 1.58
C SER A 33 -27.26 14.50 1.97
N LYS A 34 -28.45 15.06 1.70
CA LYS A 34 -29.72 14.36 1.93
C LYS A 34 -29.89 13.21 0.94
N HIS A 35 -29.51 13.40 -0.32
CA HIS A 35 -29.56 12.37 -1.34
C HIS A 35 -28.66 11.17 -0.98
N ILE A 36 -27.43 11.40 -0.51
CA ILE A 36 -26.52 10.35 -0.01
C ILE A 36 -27.18 9.59 1.15
N TRP A 37 -27.78 10.30 2.11
CA TRP A 37 -28.47 9.66 3.23
C TRP A 37 -29.65 8.79 2.74
N ASP A 38 -30.42 9.30 1.78
CA ASP A 38 -31.55 8.60 1.19
C ASP A 38 -31.12 7.33 0.43
N LYS A 39 -29.95 7.31 -0.20
CA LYS A 39 -29.39 6.13 -0.89
C LYS A 39 -29.01 4.98 0.04
N TYR A 40 -28.40 5.30 1.19
CA TYR A 40 -27.77 4.28 2.04
C TYR A 40 -28.57 3.93 3.29
N TYR A 41 -29.33 4.88 3.86
CA TYR A 41 -30.02 4.71 5.15
C TYR A 41 -31.54 4.70 5.03
N ASN A 42 -32.12 5.34 4.02
CA ASN A 42 -33.58 5.41 3.86
C ASN A 42 -34.12 4.25 3.01
N THR A 43 -34.59 3.18 3.66
CA THR A 43 -35.18 2.01 2.98
C THR A 43 -36.44 2.31 2.15
N LYS A 44 -37.07 3.46 2.37
CA LYS A 44 -38.28 3.91 1.64
C LYS A 44 -37.96 4.84 0.48
N SER A 45 -36.69 5.24 0.31
CA SER A 45 -36.27 6.08 -0.80
C SER A 45 -36.29 5.31 -2.12
N PRO A 46 -36.71 5.93 -3.24
CA PRO A 46 -36.56 5.32 -4.57
C PRO A 46 -35.10 5.12 -4.97
N TYR A 47 -34.17 5.85 -4.34
CA TYR A 47 -32.73 5.77 -4.58
C TYR A 47 -32.02 4.77 -3.66
N TYR A 48 -32.76 4.04 -2.82
CA TYR A 48 -32.18 3.11 -1.86
C TYR A 48 -31.43 1.97 -2.57
N VAL A 49 -30.12 1.89 -2.35
CA VAL A 49 -29.28 0.85 -2.93
C VAL A 49 -29.54 -0.47 -2.20
N LYS A 50 -30.02 -1.49 -2.91
CA LYS A 50 -30.26 -2.84 -2.37
C LYS A 50 -29.06 -3.74 -2.63
N GLY A 51 -28.84 -4.75 -1.77
CA GLY A 51 -27.79 -5.75 -1.95
C GLY A 51 -26.43 -5.44 -1.30
N LEU A 52 -26.28 -4.27 -0.66
CA LEU A 52 -25.11 -3.94 0.16
C LEU A 52 -25.29 -4.37 1.61
N THR A 53 -24.22 -4.90 2.20
CA THR A 53 -24.08 -5.14 3.64
C THR A 53 -24.04 -3.81 4.41
N GLN A 54 -24.30 -3.85 5.73
CA GLN A 54 -24.27 -2.65 6.57
C GLN A 54 -22.92 -1.92 6.49
N ARG A 55 -21.81 -2.67 6.47
CA ARG A 55 -20.45 -2.11 6.41
C ARG A 55 -20.15 -1.45 5.07
N GLU A 56 -20.53 -2.09 3.95
CA GLU A 56 -20.38 -1.50 2.62
C GLU A 56 -21.20 -0.21 2.48
N ARG A 57 -22.40 -0.17 3.06
CA ARG A 57 -23.24 1.05 3.06
C ARG A 57 -22.58 2.21 3.78
N GLU A 58 -22.05 1.95 4.97
CA GLU A 58 -21.36 2.97 5.78
C GLU A 58 -20.14 3.51 5.04
N ILE A 59 -19.34 2.62 4.42
CA ILE A 59 -18.16 2.99 3.63
C ILE A 59 -18.55 3.86 2.44
N CYS A 60 -19.51 3.42 1.61
CA CYS A 60 -19.94 4.21 0.45
C CYS A 60 -20.51 5.57 0.87
N ALA A 61 -21.33 5.62 1.92
CA ALA A 61 -21.89 6.87 2.42
C ALA A 61 -20.82 7.82 2.98
N GLU A 62 -19.82 7.29 3.69
CA GLU A 62 -18.69 8.07 4.17
C GLU A 62 -17.87 8.63 3.00
N PHE A 63 -17.55 7.80 2.01
CA PHE A 63 -16.71 8.20 0.88
C PHE A 63 -17.40 9.23 -0.01
N GLU A 64 -18.69 9.04 -0.33
CA GLU A 64 -19.46 10.06 -1.04
C GLU A 64 -19.51 11.38 -0.27
N ARG A 65 -19.62 11.34 1.07
CA ARG A 65 -19.54 12.56 1.89
C ARG A 65 -18.15 13.18 1.91
N ARG A 66 -17.08 12.38 1.90
CA ARG A 66 -15.70 12.90 1.83
C ARG A 66 -15.47 13.63 0.52
N VAL A 67 -15.85 13.01 -0.60
CA VAL A 67 -15.74 13.62 -1.94
C VAL A 67 -16.59 14.89 -2.04
N LEU A 68 -17.82 14.87 -1.52
CA LEU A 68 -18.68 16.05 -1.46
C LEU A 68 -18.05 17.20 -0.65
N ASN A 69 -17.27 16.89 0.39
CA ASN A 69 -16.53 17.88 1.18
C ASN A 69 -15.17 18.27 0.56
N GLY A 70 -14.86 17.83 -0.66
CA GLY A 70 -13.61 18.12 -1.36
C GLY A 70 -12.41 17.29 -0.89
N LEU A 71 -12.64 16.21 -0.15
CA LEU A 71 -11.59 15.26 0.26
C LEU A 71 -11.59 14.02 -0.65
N PRO A 72 -10.43 13.43 -0.95
CA PRO A 72 -10.38 12.19 -1.71
C PRO A 72 -11.06 11.05 -0.95
N ALA A 73 -11.64 10.12 -1.71
CA ALA A 73 -12.16 8.87 -1.15
C ALA A 73 -10.99 7.99 -0.69
N ALA A 74 -11.18 7.27 0.42
CA ALA A 74 -10.11 6.44 0.97
C ALA A 74 -10.11 5.05 0.29
N VAL A 75 -8.94 4.44 0.15
CA VAL A 75 -8.85 3.05 -0.31
C VAL A 75 -9.22 2.13 0.84
N ASN A 76 -10.26 1.30 0.67
CA ASN A 76 -10.72 0.35 1.68
C ASN A 76 -11.03 -1.01 1.05
N SER A 77 -10.59 -2.08 1.71
CA SER A 77 -10.79 -3.46 1.29
C SER A 77 -12.25 -3.86 1.21
N TYR A 78 -13.10 -3.29 2.06
CA TYR A 78 -14.54 -3.58 2.10
C TYR A 78 -15.36 -2.69 1.17
N ASP A 79 -14.72 -1.85 0.36
CA ASP A 79 -15.43 -1.07 -0.63
C ASP A 79 -15.94 -2.00 -1.77
N PRO A 80 -17.23 -1.93 -2.15
CA PRO A 80 -17.79 -2.74 -3.22
C PRO A 80 -17.06 -2.60 -4.57
N VAL A 81 -16.53 -1.43 -4.89
CA VAL A 81 -15.76 -1.16 -6.10
C VAL A 81 -14.45 -1.94 -6.08
N ILE A 82 -13.77 -1.94 -4.92
CA ILE A 82 -12.52 -2.68 -4.74
C ILE A 82 -12.76 -4.19 -4.76
N GLN A 83 -13.79 -4.66 -4.05
CA GLN A 83 -14.17 -6.07 -4.04
C GLN A 83 -14.53 -6.57 -5.44
N LYS A 84 -15.30 -5.79 -6.21
CA LYS A 84 -15.72 -6.18 -7.57
C LYS A 84 -14.58 -6.13 -8.59
N ASN A 85 -13.73 -5.12 -8.53
CA ASN A 85 -12.70 -4.90 -9.56
C ASN A 85 -11.41 -5.66 -9.27
N PHE A 86 -11.09 -5.92 -8.00
CA PHE A 86 -9.81 -6.48 -7.58
C PHE A 86 -9.92 -7.68 -6.64
N GLY A 87 -11.12 -8.03 -6.15
CA GLY A 87 -11.31 -9.11 -5.16
C GLY A 87 -10.88 -8.74 -3.74
N GLY A 88 -10.60 -7.44 -3.50
CA GLY A 88 -10.00 -6.94 -2.26
C GLY A 88 -8.74 -6.11 -2.53
N ILE A 89 -8.16 -5.58 -1.45
CA ILE A 89 -6.80 -5.04 -1.50
C ILE A 89 -5.80 -6.15 -1.16
N MET A 90 -4.55 -5.92 -1.54
CA MET A 90 -3.40 -6.73 -1.15
C MET A 90 -3.39 -7.03 0.35
N SER A 91 -3.02 -8.26 0.72
CA SER A 91 -2.87 -8.65 2.13
C SER A 91 -1.58 -8.09 2.74
N ASP A 92 -1.52 -8.02 4.08
CA ASP A 92 -0.30 -7.63 4.79
C ASP A 92 0.88 -8.59 4.50
N GLU A 93 0.57 -9.86 4.23
CA GLU A 93 1.58 -10.88 3.88
C GLU A 93 2.17 -10.62 2.50
N GLU A 94 1.32 -10.38 1.50
CA GLU A 94 1.76 -10.02 0.14
C GLU A 94 2.55 -8.70 0.13
N TRP A 95 2.11 -7.73 0.93
CA TRP A 95 2.83 -6.47 1.11
C TRP A 95 4.23 -6.70 1.68
N ASN A 96 4.31 -7.44 2.78
CA ASN A 96 5.58 -7.70 3.45
C ASN A 96 6.53 -8.50 2.56
N ASP A 97 6.02 -9.47 1.81
CA ASP A 97 6.82 -10.24 0.86
C ASP A 97 7.37 -9.36 -0.25
N GLU A 98 6.53 -8.53 -0.88
CA GLU A 98 6.97 -7.65 -1.98
C GLU A 98 7.96 -6.56 -1.50
N VAL A 99 7.77 -6.00 -0.29
CA VAL A 99 8.75 -5.09 0.34
C VAL A 99 10.07 -5.81 0.60
N ARG A 100 10.02 -7.02 1.18
CA ARG A 100 11.24 -7.81 1.46
C ARG A 100 11.98 -8.19 0.18
N CYS A 101 11.26 -8.61 -0.86
CA CYS A 101 11.83 -8.87 -2.17
C CYS A 101 12.49 -7.62 -2.75
N GLY A 102 11.82 -6.46 -2.71
CA GLY A 102 12.40 -5.20 -3.20
C GLY A 102 13.66 -4.76 -2.45
N ILE A 103 13.70 -4.95 -1.13
CA ILE A 103 14.89 -4.70 -0.30
C ILE A 103 16.00 -5.68 -0.69
N ASN A 104 15.70 -6.97 -0.79
CA ASN A 104 16.66 -8.00 -1.20
C ASN A 104 17.23 -7.73 -2.59
N ASP A 105 16.38 -7.37 -3.57
CA ASP A 105 16.81 -7.03 -4.93
C ASP A 105 17.77 -5.83 -4.93
N SER A 106 17.46 -4.80 -4.13
CA SER A 106 18.32 -3.62 -3.99
C SER A 106 19.68 -3.96 -3.35
N ILE A 107 19.69 -4.81 -2.32
CA ILE A 107 20.92 -5.29 -1.68
C ILE A 107 21.74 -6.15 -2.64
N ASN A 108 21.10 -7.08 -3.34
CA ASN A 108 21.75 -7.96 -4.31
C ASN A 108 22.35 -7.17 -5.48
N GLN A 109 21.65 -6.15 -5.97
CA GLN A 109 22.18 -5.24 -6.98
C GLN A 109 23.42 -4.50 -6.45
N LEU A 110 23.37 -3.97 -5.23
CA LEU A 110 24.50 -3.29 -4.61
C LEU A 110 25.71 -4.24 -4.46
N PHE A 111 25.49 -5.50 -4.08
CA PHE A 111 26.56 -6.49 -4.01
C PHE A 111 27.15 -6.81 -5.39
N ALA A 112 26.30 -7.04 -6.40
CA ALA A 112 26.74 -7.30 -7.77
C ALA A 112 27.58 -6.15 -8.34
N GLU A 113 27.16 -4.89 -8.13
CA GLU A 113 27.90 -3.70 -8.57
C GLU A 113 29.27 -3.55 -7.89
N ASN A 114 29.47 -4.16 -6.72
CA ASN A 114 30.72 -4.13 -5.97
C ASN A 114 31.51 -5.45 -6.04
N GLY A 115 31.09 -6.39 -6.89
CA GLY A 115 31.76 -7.69 -7.05
C GLY A 115 31.71 -8.58 -5.80
N ILE A 116 30.70 -8.40 -4.96
CA ILE A 116 30.44 -9.24 -3.79
C ILE A 116 29.59 -10.43 -4.25
N ASP A 117 30.14 -11.62 -4.13
CA ASP A 117 29.45 -12.88 -4.40
C ASP A 117 29.11 -13.55 -3.04
N ILE A 118 27.81 -13.77 -2.81
CA ILE A 118 27.34 -14.43 -1.58
C ILE A 118 27.29 -15.94 -1.84
N PRO A 119 28.06 -16.76 -1.09
CA PRO A 119 28.07 -18.20 -1.30
C PRO A 119 26.68 -18.81 -1.19
N GLU A 120 26.37 -19.75 -2.09
CA GLU A 120 25.11 -20.49 -2.05
C GLU A 120 24.98 -21.23 -0.70
N GLY A 121 23.85 -21.02 -0.02
CA GLY A 121 23.59 -21.60 1.31
C GLY A 121 24.23 -20.85 2.48
N ALA A 122 24.81 -19.67 2.28
CA ALA A 122 25.26 -18.83 3.39
C ALA A 122 24.07 -18.30 4.20
N ASP A 123 24.13 -18.44 5.52
CA ASP A 123 23.17 -17.85 6.47
C ASP A 123 23.47 -16.36 6.72
N GLN A 124 23.62 -15.60 5.63
CA GLN A 124 23.96 -14.18 5.69
C GLN A 124 22.91 -13.42 6.51
N CYS A 125 23.38 -12.60 7.46
CA CYS A 125 22.54 -11.68 8.19
C CYS A 125 23.17 -10.28 8.25
N LEU A 126 22.31 -9.27 8.25
CA LEU A 126 22.68 -7.87 8.43
C LEU A 126 22.08 -7.38 9.76
N ARG A 127 22.88 -6.71 10.58
CA ARG A 127 22.46 -6.14 11.86
C ARG A 127 22.90 -4.69 11.96
N VAL A 128 22.02 -3.80 12.39
CA VAL A 128 22.38 -2.41 12.66
C VAL A 128 22.74 -2.25 14.13
N ASP A 129 23.92 -1.72 14.42
CA ASP A 129 24.25 -1.27 15.77
C ASP A 129 23.41 -0.02 16.10
N PRO A 130 22.57 -0.05 17.16
CA PRO A 130 21.64 1.03 17.45
C PRO A 130 22.30 2.31 17.99
N TYR A 131 23.57 2.24 18.40
CA TYR A 131 24.32 3.37 18.96
C TYR A 131 25.29 3.96 17.94
N GLU A 132 25.96 3.11 17.17
CA GLU A 132 26.92 3.52 16.15
C GLU A 132 26.29 3.74 14.77
N TYR A 133 25.05 3.26 14.56
CA TYR A 133 24.37 3.27 13.26
C TYR A 133 25.21 2.63 12.15
N LYS A 134 25.94 1.56 12.50
CA LYS A 134 26.74 0.76 11.57
C LYS A 134 26.07 -0.57 11.30
N ILE A 135 26.06 -0.95 10.04
CA ILE A 135 25.59 -2.24 9.57
C ILE A 135 26.74 -3.23 9.71
N HIS A 136 26.46 -4.34 10.39
CA HIS A 136 27.34 -5.48 10.57
C HIS A 136 26.86 -6.68 9.78
N ALA A 137 27.78 -7.39 9.13
CA ALA A 137 27.49 -8.59 8.37
C ALA A 137 27.92 -9.85 9.16
N GLY A 138 27.03 -10.83 9.26
CA GLY A 138 27.30 -12.12 9.90
C GLY A 138 26.89 -13.30 9.03
N GLY A 139 27.32 -14.51 9.39
CA GLY A 139 26.98 -15.74 8.65
C GLY A 139 27.78 -15.97 7.37
N VAL A 140 28.82 -15.16 7.14
CA VAL A 140 29.80 -15.29 6.06
C VAL A 140 31.22 -15.21 6.65
N ASP A 141 32.25 -15.52 5.85
CA ASP A 141 33.64 -15.42 6.31
C ASP A 141 34.03 -13.96 6.63
N GLY A 142 35.07 -13.78 7.44
CA GLY A 142 35.46 -12.46 7.93
C GLY A 142 35.99 -11.49 6.86
N ALA A 143 36.46 -11.97 5.72
CA ALA A 143 36.88 -11.10 4.62
C ALA A 143 35.65 -10.61 3.83
N LEU A 144 34.73 -11.52 3.51
CA LEU A 144 33.47 -11.20 2.86
C LEU A 144 32.59 -10.30 3.72
N ALA A 145 32.53 -10.55 5.04
CA ALA A 145 31.82 -9.69 6.00
C ALA A 145 32.31 -8.25 5.94
N LYS A 146 33.63 -8.03 5.94
CA LYS A 146 34.21 -6.68 5.85
C LYS A 146 33.87 -6.00 4.52
N GLN A 147 33.91 -6.72 3.41
CA GLN A 147 33.52 -6.17 2.11
C GLN A 147 32.05 -5.74 2.08
N ILE A 148 31.16 -6.57 2.63
CA ILE A 148 29.74 -6.23 2.77
C ILE A 148 29.56 -5.00 3.66
N GLU A 149 30.20 -4.96 4.83
CA GLU A 149 30.12 -3.82 5.75
C GLU A 149 30.65 -2.53 5.10
N GLU A 150 31.75 -2.58 4.35
CA GLU A 150 32.31 -1.43 3.64
C GLU A 150 31.35 -0.87 2.58
N VAL A 151 30.63 -1.74 1.87
CA VAL A 151 29.65 -1.35 0.85
C VAL A 151 28.36 -0.85 1.48
N MET A 152 27.84 -1.57 2.47
CA MET A 152 26.58 -1.26 3.13
C MET A 152 26.66 0.04 3.95
N ASN A 153 27.81 0.32 4.58
CA ASN A 153 28.01 1.54 5.37
C ASN A 153 28.45 2.77 4.56
N ARG A 154 28.40 2.73 3.21
CA ARG A 154 28.64 3.94 2.41
C ARG A 154 27.56 4.98 2.69
N GLY A 155 27.98 6.23 2.92
CA GLY A 155 27.07 7.31 3.28
C GLY A 155 26.49 7.12 4.69
N ASN A 156 25.17 7.27 4.84
CA ASN A 156 24.48 7.20 6.13
C ASN A 156 23.50 6.03 6.20
N ASN A 157 23.72 4.97 5.42
CA ASN A 157 22.76 3.87 5.28
C ASN A 157 22.40 3.24 6.64
N GLY A 158 23.36 2.99 7.53
CA GLY A 158 23.06 2.40 8.84
C GLY A 158 22.27 3.30 9.80
N ARG A 159 22.03 4.58 9.45
CA ARG A 159 21.08 5.45 10.17
C ARG A 159 19.65 5.31 9.64
N PHE A 160 19.49 4.90 8.38
CA PHE A 160 18.22 4.86 7.67
C PHE A 160 17.70 3.44 7.39
N LEU A 161 18.48 2.43 7.75
CA LEU A 161 18.17 0.99 7.63
C LEU A 161 17.66 0.48 8.99
#